data_AF-A0A970BJT5-F1
#
_entry.id   AF-A0A970BJT5-F1
#
_cell.length_a   1.000
_cell.length_b   1.000
_cell.length_c   1.000
_cell.angle_alpha   90.00
_cell.angle_beta   90.00
_cell.angle_gamma   90.00
#
_symmetry.space_group_name_H-M   'P 1'
#
loop_
_entity.id
_entity.type
_entity.pdbx_description
1 polymer ?
#
loop_
_entity_poly.entity_id
_entity_poly.type
_entity_poly.pdbx_seq_one_letter_code
_entity_poly.pdbx_strand_id
1 'polypeptide(L)'
;MIFGGILGIIAGLILAAFQNSPVNPNEINLSNMVTYALVGFITNVVAINMIFKPYKKMKFLSKVPFLRNFSLGYIIKNQKNFAESTAHYIDNSLLSKKSINELFEKHKNNIKRSFAKNISENDYQTLSNLLIKNKESAISGTYGFLKGKFLKNLNGFSEFLYKKISSTNLKSVITDNNISSIIKFVNQYLKNTTILSSKTHSLISSDKELNTIISEDSLVDFLDNQAMGVYDKSIKFLEPDNLKKEIIKNNDKYIKNTNRSIQEVFNINDENLSLISRKVNELILSESFRNNISLTVSSLFNKLFERNKTFEELFDGKFKTYIDKNMPRILINMSDKIKDSLAESKKVISMTLRAELKNQLGFIERGIFSFMGGDELIDDILNRIMTDKLPKFMDAKKDEINIIITDLVNEKFYKAKVEVLYTKLNSLQINDMVENYLNTNTSRIKNRTNNLVLELYKKIKNYNTNNILKYINIDDLNNFINSYDVELNAFAETMNLSLKDKKNQITNEASSYIGTVAKEFTNLKLNDIFSDISLGDVDKIIKKSTNILNKNTDFEKILKSFIESYNLYHSNVHLSYYVDKDEFINSTEKFVNNLLLNIETEETIKQILHSIIDEAADSNFSFIDI
;
A
#
# COMPACT_ATOMS: atom_id res chain seq x y z
N MET A 1 46.32 -45.43 38.06
CA MET A 1 46.29 -46.75 38.73
C MET A 1 45.86 -47.92 37.82
N ILE A 2 45.06 -47.73 36.77
CA ILE A 2 44.69 -48.81 35.82
C ILE A 2 45.90 -49.33 35.00
N PHE A 3 46.83 -48.45 34.61
CA PHE A 3 48.03 -48.85 33.87
C PHE A 3 48.96 -49.77 34.69
N GLY A 4 49.03 -49.57 36.02
CA GLY A 4 49.81 -50.43 36.91
C GLY A 4 49.15 -51.81 37.15
N GLY A 5 47.83 -51.86 37.21
CA GLY A 5 47.07 -53.12 37.33
C GLY A 5 47.15 -53.98 36.07
N ILE A 6 47.03 -53.37 34.88
CA ILE A 6 47.17 -54.06 33.60
C ILE A 6 48.62 -54.53 33.39
N LEU A 7 49.63 -53.70 33.69
CA LEU A 7 51.04 -54.14 33.66
C LEU A 7 51.35 -55.25 34.68
N GLY A 8 50.69 -55.25 35.84
CA GLY A 8 50.85 -56.29 36.86
C GLY A 8 50.27 -57.64 36.44
N ILE A 9 49.07 -57.65 35.82
CA ILE A 9 48.46 -58.87 35.24
C ILE A 9 49.33 -59.41 34.11
N ILE A 10 49.82 -58.51 33.26
CA ILE A 10 50.67 -58.81 32.11
C ILE A 10 52.04 -59.38 32.55
N ALA A 11 52.67 -58.80 33.58
CA ALA A 11 53.92 -59.31 34.16
C ALA A 11 53.73 -60.64 34.90
N GLY A 12 52.60 -60.82 35.60
CA GLY A 12 52.24 -62.09 36.25
C GLY A 12 51.98 -63.22 35.24
N LEU A 13 51.34 -62.91 34.10
CA LEU A 13 51.14 -63.86 33.00
C LEU A 13 52.43 -64.23 32.27
N ILE A 14 53.38 -63.28 32.11
CA ILE A 14 54.73 -63.60 31.59
C ILE A 14 55.46 -64.55 32.53
N LEU A 15 55.43 -64.31 33.84
CA LEU A 15 56.08 -65.17 34.84
C LEU A 15 55.44 -66.57 34.90
N ALA A 16 54.11 -66.67 34.84
CA ALA A 16 53.40 -67.94 34.78
C ALA A 16 53.69 -68.73 33.47
N ALA A 17 53.97 -68.05 32.36
CA ALA A 17 54.38 -68.71 31.11
C ALA A 17 55.81 -69.28 31.16
N PHE A 18 56.68 -68.80 32.07
CA PHE A 18 58.03 -69.33 32.27
C PHE A 18 58.10 -70.46 33.30
N GLN A 19 57.08 -70.62 34.15
CA GLN A 19 57.00 -71.68 35.15
C GLN A 19 55.76 -72.52 34.88
N ASN A 20 55.92 -73.65 34.18
CA ASN A 20 54.86 -74.63 33.91
C ASN A 20 54.27 -75.23 35.21
N SER A 21 53.48 -74.46 35.95
CA SER A 21 52.77 -74.89 37.15
C SER A 21 51.48 -74.09 37.31
N PRO A 22 50.34 -74.71 37.67
CA PRO A 22 49.08 -74.01 37.85
C PRO A 22 49.12 -73.23 39.18
N VAL A 23 49.07 -71.90 39.11
CA VAL A 23 48.98 -71.06 40.32
C VAL A 23 47.51 -70.79 40.61
N ASN A 24 47.08 -71.16 41.84
CA ASN A 24 45.73 -70.96 42.31
C ASN A 24 45.45 -69.44 42.51
N PRO A 25 44.45 -68.84 41.84
CA PRO A 25 44.25 -67.37 41.83
C PRO A 25 43.95 -66.74 43.19
N ASN A 26 43.55 -67.54 44.19
CA ASN A 26 43.21 -67.06 45.53
C ASN A 26 44.43 -66.61 46.36
N GLU A 27 45.66 -66.87 45.91
CA GLU A 27 46.90 -66.48 46.61
C GLU A 27 47.60 -65.25 46.03
N ILE A 28 47.04 -64.64 44.98
CA ILE A 28 47.60 -63.44 44.34
C ILE A 28 47.19 -62.21 45.17
N ASN A 29 47.96 -61.95 46.22
CA ASN A 29 47.91 -60.70 46.98
C ASN A 29 49.13 -59.84 46.65
N LEU A 30 48.96 -58.51 46.57
CA LEU A 30 50.01 -57.56 46.17
C LEU A 30 51.29 -57.71 47.03
N SER A 31 51.13 -58.13 48.29
CA SER A 31 52.23 -58.42 49.21
C SER A 31 53.13 -59.57 48.73
N ASN A 32 52.56 -60.68 48.25
CA ASN A 32 53.30 -61.87 47.86
C ASN A 32 54.10 -61.65 46.56
N MET A 33 53.56 -60.87 45.63
CA MET A 33 54.28 -60.47 44.40
C MET A 33 55.47 -59.56 44.70
N VAL A 34 55.33 -58.63 45.64
CA VAL A 34 56.46 -57.80 46.10
C VAL A 34 57.49 -58.67 46.82
N THR A 35 57.07 -59.64 47.65
CA THR A 35 57.99 -60.57 48.32
C THR A 35 58.78 -61.42 47.33
N TYR A 36 58.17 -61.96 46.27
CA TYR A 36 58.90 -62.73 45.26
C TYR A 36 59.83 -61.89 44.39
N ALA A 37 59.45 -60.64 44.05
CA ALA A 37 60.34 -59.70 43.39
C ALA A 37 61.54 -59.30 44.27
N LEU A 38 61.32 -59.18 45.59
CA LEU A 38 62.34 -58.84 46.58
C LEU A 38 63.28 -60.03 46.86
N VAL A 39 62.78 -61.28 46.86
CA VAL A 39 63.59 -62.50 46.92
C VAL A 39 64.41 -62.70 45.64
N GLY A 40 63.84 -62.43 44.46
CA GLY A 40 64.56 -62.43 43.18
C GLY A 40 65.65 -61.37 43.12
N PHE A 41 65.38 -60.15 43.62
CA PHE A 41 66.35 -59.07 43.75
C PHE A 41 67.46 -59.43 44.75
N ILE A 42 67.14 -59.96 45.93
CA ILE A 42 68.13 -60.41 46.93
C ILE A 42 69.00 -61.54 46.36
N THR A 43 68.41 -62.51 45.64
CA THR A 43 69.17 -63.64 45.07
C THR A 43 70.15 -63.15 44.00
N ASN A 44 69.75 -62.18 43.18
CA ASN A 44 70.63 -61.57 42.18
C ASN A 44 71.72 -60.69 42.82
N VAL A 45 71.39 -59.93 43.87
CA VAL A 45 72.34 -59.10 44.63
C VAL A 45 73.34 -59.97 45.41
N VAL A 46 72.91 -61.13 45.93
CA VAL A 46 73.78 -62.09 46.63
C VAL A 46 74.72 -62.81 45.64
N ALA A 47 74.25 -63.17 44.45
CA ALA A 47 75.08 -63.73 43.38
C ALA A 47 76.13 -62.72 42.88
N ILE A 48 75.73 -61.45 42.72
CA ILE A 48 76.64 -60.35 42.37
C ILE A 48 77.66 -60.14 43.51
N ASN A 49 77.24 -60.09 44.78
CA ASN A 49 78.13 -59.94 45.94
C ASN A 49 79.13 -61.12 46.10
N MET A 50 78.77 -62.33 45.67
CA MET A 50 79.69 -63.48 45.63
C MET A 50 80.80 -63.34 44.58
N ILE A 51 80.58 -62.60 43.49
CA ILE A 51 81.59 -62.33 42.46
C ILE A 51 82.65 -61.32 42.94
N PHE A 52 82.36 -60.51 43.96
CA PHE A 52 83.24 -59.44 44.46
C PHE A 52 84.03 -59.78 45.75
N LYS A 53 83.95 -61.00 46.29
CA LYS A 53 84.73 -61.39 47.49
C LYS A 53 86.08 -62.04 47.12
N PRO A 54 87.20 -61.67 47.79
CA PRO A 54 88.49 -62.29 47.54
C PRO A 54 88.52 -63.72 48.11
N TYR A 55 88.63 -64.73 47.24
CA TYR A 55 88.70 -66.13 47.66
C TYR A 55 90.06 -66.46 48.29
N LYS A 56 90.06 -66.92 49.55
CA LYS A 56 91.23 -67.60 50.15
C LYS A 56 91.43 -68.95 49.45
N LYS A 57 92.68 -69.24 49.07
CA LYS A 57 93.10 -70.44 48.33
C LYS A 57 92.71 -71.73 49.07
N MET A 58 91.73 -72.49 48.58
CA MET A 58 91.37 -73.81 49.13
C MET A 58 92.36 -74.88 48.65
N LYS A 59 93.20 -75.39 49.57
CA LYS A 59 94.25 -76.39 49.29
C LYS A 59 93.70 -77.70 48.67
N PHE A 60 92.44 -78.04 48.88
CA PHE A 60 91.82 -79.28 48.39
C PHE A 60 91.62 -79.29 46.86
N LEU A 61 91.14 -78.19 46.28
CA LEU A 61 90.88 -78.10 44.83
C LEU A 61 92.16 -78.01 43.97
N SER A 62 93.32 -77.77 44.57
CA SER A 62 94.61 -77.74 43.86
C SER A 62 95.17 -79.12 43.49
N LYS A 63 94.57 -80.21 43.99
CA LYS A 63 94.99 -81.59 43.75
C LYS A 63 94.19 -82.33 42.68
N VAL A 64 93.13 -81.72 42.13
CA VAL A 64 92.31 -82.32 41.06
C VAL A 64 92.80 -81.79 39.70
N PRO A 65 93.27 -82.65 38.77
CA PRO A 65 93.93 -82.23 37.53
C PRO A 65 93.09 -81.26 36.67
N PHE A 66 91.76 -81.41 36.69
CA PHE A 66 90.84 -80.63 35.86
C PHE A 66 90.47 -79.25 36.42
N LEU A 67 90.54 -79.06 37.76
CA LEU A 67 90.08 -77.83 38.42
C LEU A 67 91.23 -76.88 38.83
N ARG A 68 92.47 -77.24 38.50
CA ARG A 68 93.66 -76.43 38.76
C ARG A 68 93.61 -75.05 38.08
N ASN A 69 92.98 -74.96 36.90
CA ASN A 69 92.88 -73.73 36.11
C ASN A 69 91.84 -72.73 36.65
N PHE A 70 90.92 -73.14 37.53
CA PHE A 70 89.95 -72.24 38.18
C PHE A 70 90.51 -71.57 39.45
N SER A 71 91.77 -71.84 39.82
CA SER A 71 92.43 -71.22 40.97
C SER A 71 93.19 -69.93 40.66
N LEU A 72 93.18 -69.45 39.40
CA LEU A 72 93.93 -68.28 38.95
C LEU A 72 93.01 -67.11 38.58
N GLY A 73 93.22 -65.98 39.26
CA GLY A 73 92.43 -64.75 39.19
C GLY A 73 92.53 -63.99 37.87
N TYR A 74 91.91 -64.52 36.82
CA TYR A 74 91.74 -63.82 35.54
C TYR A 74 90.58 -62.81 35.57
N ILE A 75 89.59 -62.99 36.45
CA ILE A 75 88.40 -62.13 36.56
C ILE A 75 88.70 -60.79 37.26
N ILE A 76 89.73 -60.72 38.11
CA ILE A 76 90.05 -59.51 38.89
C ILE A 76 90.62 -58.38 38.01
N LYS A 77 91.24 -58.70 36.86
CA LYS A 77 91.89 -57.69 36.00
C LYS A 77 90.93 -57.00 35.01
N ASN A 78 89.71 -57.54 34.80
CA ASN A 78 88.72 -57.02 33.83
C ASN A 78 87.35 -56.71 34.46
N GLN A 79 87.29 -56.56 35.78
CA GLN A 79 86.05 -56.42 36.57
C GLN A 79 85.19 -55.23 36.12
N LYS A 80 85.82 -54.12 35.71
CA LYS A 80 85.13 -52.91 35.22
C LYS A 80 84.45 -53.14 33.86
N ASN A 81 85.15 -53.77 32.91
CA ASN A 81 84.59 -54.09 31.59
C ASN A 81 83.46 -55.11 31.66
N PHE A 82 83.53 -56.06 32.60
CA PHE A 82 82.46 -57.05 32.80
C PHE A 82 81.20 -56.42 33.43
N ALA A 83 81.37 -55.52 34.41
CA ALA A 83 80.27 -54.77 34.99
C ALA A 83 79.59 -53.84 33.96
N GLU A 84 80.38 -53.10 33.17
CA GLU A 84 79.86 -52.23 32.09
C GLU A 84 79.13 -53.04 31.01
N SER A 85 79.69 -54.18 30.57
CA SER A 85 79.05 -55.04 29.55
C SER A 85 77.75 -55.69 30.07
N THR A 86 77.70 -56.06 31.34
CA THR A 86 76.50 -56.67 31.95
C THR A 86 75.41 -55.64 32.19
N ALA A 87 75.76 -54.43 32.66
CA ALA A 87 74.82 -53.31 32.81
C ALA A 87 74.25 -52.87 31.45
N HIS A 88 75.11 -52.75 30.42
CA HIS A 88 74.69 -52.44 29.06
C HIS A 88 73.78 -53.51 28.45
N TYR A 89 73.99 -54.80 28.76
CA TYR A 89 73.13 -55.88 28.31
C TYR A 89 71.75 -55.88 29.01
N ILE A 90 71.71 -55.58 30.31
CA ILE A 90 70.45 -55.50 31.08
C ILE A 90 69.60 -54.30 30.60
N ASP A 91 70.19 -53.12 30.46
CA ASP A 91 69.48 -51.90 30.03
C ASP A 91 69.02 -51.99 28.56
N ASN A 92 69.87 -52.49 27.66
CA ASN A 92 69.56 -52.46 26.22
C ASN A 92 68.88 -53.73 25.69
N SER A 93 68.99 -54.88 26.38
CA SER A 93 68.50 -56.17 25.84
C SER A 93 67.37 -56.81 26.66
N LEU A 94 67.32 -56.62 27.98
CA LEU A 94 66.34 -57.28 28.87
C LEU A 94 65.16 -56.39 29.27
N LEU A 95 65.39 -55.09 29.51
CA LEU A 95 64.38 -54.16 30.02
C LEU A 95 64.07 -52.96 29.10
N SER A 96 64.56 -52.97 27.86
CA SER A 96 64.21 -51.94 26.90
C SER A 96 62.75 -52.09 26.44
N LYS A 97 62.04 -50.96 26.23
CA LYS A 97 60.67 -50.94 25.68
C LYS A 97 60.56 -51.75 24.37
N LYS A 98 61.65 -51.81 23.60
CA LYS A 98 61.75 -52.57 22.36
C LYS A 98 61.78 -54.09 22.63
N SER A 99 62.61 -54.54 23.56
CA SER A 99 62.72 -55.97 23.95
C SER A 99 61.43 -56.51 24.56
N ILE A 100 60.77 -55.71 25.42
CA ILE A 100 59.49 -56.06 26.02
C ILE A 100 58.40 -56.18 24.94
N ASN A 101 58.33 -55.22 24.01
CA ASN A 101 57.39 -55.29 22.89
C ASN A 101 57.66 -56.47 21.96
N GLU A 102 58.93 -56.80 21.69
CA GLU A 102 59.30 -57.96 20.86
C GLU A 102 58.93 -59.28 21.54
N LEU A 103 59.14 -59.42 22.86
CA LEU A 103 58.67 -60.56 23.66
C LEU A 103 57.14 -60.66 23.66
N PHE A 104 56.44 -59.54 23.83
CA PHE A 104 54.99 -59.49 23.77
C PHE A 104 54.47 -59.94 22.41
N GLU A 105 54.98 -59.37 21.32
CA GLU A 105 54.54 -59.73 19.97
C GLU A 105 54.89 -61.20 19.64
N LYS A 106 56.07 -61.68 20.05
CA LYS A 106 56.49 -63.07 19.86
C LYS A 106 55.58 -64.08 20.58
N HIS A 107 55.06 -63.73 21.76
CA HIS A 107 54.20 -64.61 22.56
C HIS A 107 52.73 -64.22 22.56
N LYS A 108 52.34 -63.17 21.83
CA LYS A 108 50.98 -62.60 21.77
C LYS A 108 49.91 -63.65 21.50
N ASN A 109 50.16 -64.53 20.54
CA ASN A 109 49.22 -65.58 20.18
C ASN A 109 49.07 -66.63 21.30
N ASN A 110 50.15 -66.96 22.00
CA ASN A 110 50.11 -67.91 23.13
C ASN A 110 49.50 -67.27 24.37
N ILE A 111 49.79 -66.00 24.65
CA ILE A 111 49.16 -65.24 25.74
C ILE A 111 47.65 -65.12 25.48
N LYS A 112 47.25 -64.77 24.25
CA LYS A 112 45.84 -64.68 23.85
C LYS A 112 45.14 -66.04 23.95
N ARG A 113 45.76 -67.13 23.47
CA ARG A 113 45.21 -68.49 23.59
C ARG A 113 45.12 -68.95 25.05
N SER A 114 46.15 -68.73 25.85
CA SER A 114 46.17 -69.16 27.25
C SER A 114 45.18 -68.36 28.10
N PHE A 115 45.04 -67.06 27.85
CA PHE A 115 44.06 -66.23 28.53
C PHE A 115 42.64 -66.61 28.15
N ALA A 116 42.37 -66.79 26.84
CA ALA A 116 41.07 -67.26 26.35
C ALA A 116 40.73 -68.64 26.93
N LYS A 117 41.68 -69.59 26.87
CA LYS A 117 41.53 -70.95 27.39
C LYS A 117 41.26 -70.97 28.90
N ASN A 118 42.03 -70.23 29.70
CA ASN A 118 41.87 -70.21 31.16
C ASN A 118 40.57 -69.52 31.62
N ILE A 119 40.04 -68.58 30.83
CA ILE A 119 38.76 -67.93 31.13
C ILE A 119 37.59 -68.81 30.70
N SER A 120 37.70 -69.50 29.56
CA SER A 120 36.68 -70.43 29.08
C SER A 120 36.62 -71.74 29.88
N GLU A 121 37.75 -72.23 30.39
CA GLU A 121 37.82 -73.48 31.18
C GLU A 121 37.15 -73.36 32.56
N ASN A 122 36.93 -72.13 33.05
CA ASN A 122 36.21 -71.86 34.30
C ASN A 122 34.87 -71.14 34.07
N ASP A 123 34.24 -71.40 32.92
CA ASP A 123 32.92 -70.87 32.53
C ASP A 123 32.76 -69.35 32.80
N TYR A 124 33.80 -68.59 32.48
CA TYR A 124 33.88 -67.14 32.71
C TYR A 124 33.71 -66.65 34.17
N GLN A 125 33.63 -67.54 35.15
CA GLN A 125 33.44 -67.20 36.57
C GLN A 125 34.57 -66.30 37.10
N THR A 126 35.81 -66.53 36.65
CA THR A 126 36.97 -65.69 36.99
C THR A 126 36.82 -64.26 36.43
N LEU A 127 36.23 -64.12 35.23
CA LEU A 127 35.95 -62.82 34.62
C LEU A 127 34.80 -62.11 35.34
N SER A 128 33.72 -62.85 35.66
CA SER A 128 32.57 -62.35 36.43
C SER A 128 32.99 -61.81 37.79
N ASN A 129 33.76 -62.58 38.57
CA ASN A 129 34.26 -62.17 39.88
C ASN A 129 35.19 -60.94 39.82
N LEU A 130 36.03 -60.83 38.78
CA LEU A 130 36.89 -59.66 38.58
C LEU A 130 36.11 -58.41 38.18
N LEU A 131 35.06 -58.56 37.37
CA LEU A 131 34.19 -57.47 36.94
C LEU A 131 33.33 -56.96 38.11
N ILE A 132 32.71 -57.86 38.88
CA ILE A 132 31.92 -57.52 40.08
C ILE A 132 32.80 -56.82 41.14
N LYS A 133 34.00 -57.34 41.41
CA LYS A 133 34.90 -56.77 42.41
C LYS A 133 35.38 -55.35 42.06
N ASN A 134 35.39 -54.99 40.77
CA ASN A 134 35.82 -53.68 40.28
C ASN A 134 34.68 -52.88 39.63
N LYS A 135 33.43 -53.23 39.92
CA LYS A 135 32.22 -52.74 39.24
C LYS A 135 32.15 -51.23 39.11
N GLU A 136 32.30 -50.49 40.21
CA GLU A 136 32.25 -49.01 40.20
C GLU A 136 33.32 -48.38 39.30
N SER A 137 34.53 -48.94 39.34
CA SER A 137 35.63 -48.47 38.49
C SER A 137 35.41 -48.83 37.02
N ALA A 138 34.84 -50.01 36.75
CA ALA A 138 34.46 -50.43 35.39
C ALA A 138 33.35 -49.53 34.82
N ILE A 139 32.34 -49.18 35.61
CA ILE A 139 31.23 -48.31 35.21
C ILE A 139 31.72 -46.88 34.95
N SER A 140 32.45 -46.29 35.90
CA SER A 140 32.99 -44.94 35.76
C SER A 140 33.98 -44.86 34.58
N GLY A 141 34.84 -45.86 34.42
CA GLY A 141 35.76 -45.97 33.29
C GLY A 141 35.05 -46.14 31.95
N THR A 142 34.01 -46.96 31.89
CA THR A 142 33.21 -47.21 30.68
C THR A 142 32.42 -45.97 30.29
N TYR A 143 31.76 -45.31 31.24
CA TYR A 143 31.08 -44.04 31.00
C TYR A 143 32.05 -42.97 30.52
N GLY A 144 33.20 -42.78 31.19
CA GLY A 144 34.23 -41.82 30.79
C GLY A 144 34.77 -42.10 29.38
N PHE A 145 34.96 -43.39 29.03
CA PHE A 145 35.35 -43.80 27.69
C PHE A 145 34.26 -43.50 26.65
N LEU A 146 33.00 -43.86 26.92
CA LEU A 146 31.86 -43.61 26.03
C LEU A 146 31.66 -42.11 25.82
N LYS A 147 31.62 -41.32 26.89
CA LYS A 147 31.54 -39.86 26.86
C LYS A 147 32.69 -39.27 26.05
N GLY A 148 33.93 -39.68 26.30
CA GLY A 148 35.10 -39.22 25.55
C GLY A 148 35.06 -39.59 24.07
N LYS A 149 34.52 -40.77 23.71
CA LYS A 149 34.34 -41.19 22.32
C LYS A 149 33.22 -40.44 21.61
N PHE A 150 32.10 -40.19 22.28
CA PHE A 150 31.00 -39.38 21.75
C PHE A 150 31.44 -37.92 21.52
N LEU A 151 32.09 -37.30 22.51
CA LEU A 151 32.57 -35.91 22.40
C LEU A 151 33.59 -35.72 21.27
N LYS A 152 34.47 -36.69 21.03
CA LYS A 152 35.45 -36.62 19.94
C LYS A 152 34.84 -36.78 18.55
N ASN A 153 33.69 -37.43 18.43
CA ASN A 153 33.01 -37.71 17.16
C ASN A 153 31.70 -36.93 17.01
N LEU A 154 31.52 -35.88 17.80
CA LEU A 154 30.24 -35.20 17.95
C LEU A 154 29.81 -34.52 16.64
N ASN A 155 30.76 -33.94 15.92
CA ASN A 155 30.54 -33.42 14.58
C ASN A 155 30.06 -34.50 13.60
N GLY A 156 30.76 -35.64 13.53
CA GLY A 156 30.36 -36.75 12.66
C GLY A 156 28.99 -37.35 13.01
N PHE A 157 28.62 -37.37 14.29
CA PHE A 157 27.28 -37.75 14.74
C PHE A 157 26.22 -36.73 14.30
N SER A 158 26.48 -35.43 14.49
CA SER A 158 25.60 -34.35 14.02
C SER A 158 25.42 -34.36 12.50
N GLU A 159 26.50 -34.58 11.74
CA GLU A 159 26.44 -34.75 10.28
C GLU A 159 25.63 -35.97 9.87
N PHE A 160 25.80 -37.09 10.57
CA PHE A 160 25.00 -38.30 10.33
C PHE A 160 23.51 -38.05 10.56
N LEU A 161 23.15 -37.39 11.67
CA LEU A 161 21.76 -37.02 11.98
C LEU A 161 21.20 -36.06 10.94
N TYR A 162 21.96 -35.03 10.56
CA TYR A 162 21.55 -34.10 9.50
C TYR A 162 21.32 -34.86 8.20
N LYS A 163 22.20 -35.78 7.79
CA LYS A 163 22.03 -36.57 6.57
C LYS A 163 20.74 -37.40 6.58
N LYS A 164 20.34 -37.93 7.74
CA LYS A 164 19.07 -38.65 7.91
C LYS A 164 17.87 -37.70 7.82
N ILE A 165 17.91 -36.56 8.49
CA ILE A 165 16.83 -35.57 8.50
C ILE A 165 16.70 -34.90 7.12
N SER A 166 17.79 -34.41 6.54
CA SER A 166 17.84 -33.77 5.22
C SER A 166 17.33 -34.63 4.07
N SER A 167 17.38 -35.96 4.18
CA SER A 167 16.84 -36.90 3.19
C SER A 167 15.42 -37.36 3.51
N THR A 168 14.89 -36.99 4.68
CA THR A 168 13.50 -37.27 5.05
C THR A 168 12.59 -36.37 4.25
N ASN A 169 11.53 -36.96 3.69
CA ASN A 169 10.53 -36.21 2.94
C ASN A 169 9.49 -35.61 3.91
N LEU A 170 9.05 -34.38 3.65
CA LEU A 170 8.05 -33.71 4.47
C LEU A 170 6.77 -34.55 4.67
N LYS A 171 6.34 -35.30 3.64
CA LYS A 171 5.18 -36.20 3.69
C LYS A 171 5.32 -37.33 4.71
N SER A 172 6.55 -37.75 5.00
CA SER A 172 6.80 -38.76 6.04
C SER A 172 6.77 -38.16 7.45
N VAL A 173 6.91 -36.85 7.58
CA VAL A 173 6.83 -36.13 8.86
C VAL A 173 5.40 -35.67 9.13
N ILE A 174 4.70 -35.11 8.15
CA ILE A 174 3.29 -34.71 8.29
C ILE A 174 2.42 -35.88 7.83
N THR A 175 1.82 -36.58 8.78
CA THR A 175 0.98 -37.77 8.52
C THR A 175 -0.41 -37.53 9.07
N ASP A 176 -1.42 -38.19 8.49
CA ASP A 176 -2.81 -38.04 8.94
C ASP A 176 -2.98 -38.27 10.45
N ASN A 177 -2.15 -39.16 11.01
CA ASN A 177 -2.12 -39.48 12.44
C ASN A 177 -1.63 -38.33 13.33
N ASN A 178 -0.76 -37.44 12.82
CA ASN A 178 -0.19 -36.35 13.61
C ASN A 178 -0.71 -34.95 13.25
N ILE A 179 -1.50 -34.81 12.18
CA ILE A 179 -2.16 -33.54 11.83
C ILE A 179 -2.95 -32.98 13.01
N SER A 180 -3.66 -33.83 13.76
CA SER A 180 -4.41 -33.40 14.95
C SER A 180 -3.51 -32.80 16.04
N SER A 181 -2.31 -33.36 16.24
CA SER A 181 -1.31 -32.85 17.18
C SER A 181 -0.69 -31.54 16.70
N ILE A 182 -0.44 -31.41 15.39
CA ILE A 182 0.03 -30.16 14.77
C ILE A 182 -1.01 -29.05 14.96
N ILE A 183 -2.29 -29.34 14.72
CA ILE A 183 -3.38 -28.38 14.95
C ILE A 183 -3.45 -27.96 16.42
N LYS A 184 -3.35 -28.91 17.35
CA LYS A 184 -3.31 -28.60 18.80
C LYS A 184 -2.14 -27.69 19.15
N PHE A 185 -0.95 -27.95 18.60
CA PHE A 185 0.22 -27.11 18.79
C PHE A 185 -0.01 -25.69 18.25
N VAL A 186 -0.53 -25.56 17.03
CA VAL A 186 -0.88 -24.25 16.43
C VAL A 186 -1.91 -23.51 17.31
N ASN A 187 -2.96 -24.19 17.77
CA ASN A 187 -3.97 -23.61 18.66
C ASN A 187 -3.38 -23.16 20.00
N GLN A 188 -2.46 -23.93 20.57
CA GLN A 188 -1.75 -23.53 21.80
C GLN A 188 -0.86 -22.32 21.56
N TYR A 189 -0.19 -22.24 20.41
CA TYR A 189 0.62 -21.09 20.02
C TYR A 189 -0.23 -19.84 19.83
N LEU A 190 -1.38 -19.94 19.14
CA LEU A 190 -2.32 -18.84 18.93
C LEU A 190 -2.93 -18.33 20.24
N LYS A 191 -3.13 -19.21 21.24
CA LYS A 191 -3.56 -18.83 22.59
C LYS A 191 -2.51 -18.04 23.35
N ASN A 192 -1.23 -18.20 23.03
CA ASN A 192 -0.15 -17.41 23.62
C ASN A 192 -0.04 -16.03 22.96
N THR A 193 -1.08 -15.23 23.17
CA THR A 193 -1.24 -13.90 22.58
C THR A 193 -0.05 -12.98 22.89
N THR A 194 0.55 -13.07 24.08
CA THR A 194 1.69 -12.22 24.47
C THR A 194 2.90 -12.35 23.55
N ILE A 195 3.27 -13.58 23.15
CA ILE A 195 4.39 -13.81 22.22
C ILE A 195 4.03 -13.30 20.82
N LEU A 196 2.79 -13.47 20.40
CA LEU A 196 2.32 -13.00 19.10
C LEU A 196 2.30 -11.46 19.06
N SER A 197 1.87 -10.82 20.15
CA SER A 197 1.85 -9.37 20.32
C SER A 197 3.25 -8.77 20.28
N SER A 198 4.21 -9.35 20.99
CA SER A 198 5.58 -8.85 20.98
C SER A 198 6.25 -8.99 19.61
N LYS A 199 6.07 -10.12 18.94
CA LYS A 199 6.62 -10.35 17.58
C LYS A 199 5.96 -9.46 16.53
N THR A 200 4.64 -9.29 16.58
CA THR A 200 3.92 -8.42 15.63
C THR A 200 4.33 -6.97 15.85
N HIS A 201 4.43 -6.52 17.11
CA HIS A 201 4.90 -5.16 17.43
C HIS A 201 6.34 -4.95 16.94
N SER A 202 7.25 -5.89 17.19
CA SER A 202 8.63 -5.75 16.70
C SER A 202 8.74 -5.73 15.18
N LEU A 203 7.84 -6.43 14.47
CA LEU A 203 7.76 -6.38 13.01
C LEU A 203 7.26 -5.01 12.52
N ILE A 204 6.14 -4.52 13.04
CA ILE A 204 5.55 -3.25 12.58
C ILE A 204 6.39 -2.03 12.99
N SER A 205 7.14 -2.10 14.09
CA SER A 205 8.08 -1.05 14.51
C SER A 205 9.45 -1.14 13.81
N SER A 206 9.63 -2.05 12.86
CA SER A 206 10.91 -2.21 12.16
C SER A 206 11.05 -1.28 10.97
N ASP A 207 12.29 -1.00 10.57
CA ASP A 207 12.63 -0.28 9.33
C ASP A 207 12.43 -1.12 8.06
N LYS A 208 11.84 -2.31 8.15
CA LYS A 208 11.57 -3.15 6.98
C LYS A 208 10.50 -2.50 6.11
N GLU A 209 10.65 -2.64 4.80
CA GLU A 209 9.65 -2.21 3.83
C GLU A 209 8.41 -3.12 3.88
N LEU A 210 7.25 -2.58 3.55
CA LEU A 210 5.99 -3.32 3.51
C LEU A 210 6.02 -4.48 2.50
N ASN A 211 6.84 -4.38 1.44
CA ASN A 211 7.07 -5.45 0.46
C ASN A 211 7.57 -6.77 1.09
N THR A 212 8.12 -6.73 2.30
CA THR A 212 8.53 -7.91 3.07
C THR A 212 7.35 -8.71 3.62
N ILE A 213 6.16 -8.09 3.71
CA ILE A 213 4.91 -8.71 4.18
C ILE A 213 3.95 -8.95 3.01
N ILE A 214 3.79 -7.96 2.14
CA ILE A 214 2.85 -7.99 1.02
C ILE A 214 3.61 -7.67 -0.26
N SER A 215 3.70 -8.62 -1.19
CA SER A 215 4.37 -8.37 -2.47
C SER A 215 3.64 -7.31 -3.30
N GLU A 216 4.39 -6.54 -4.09
CA GLU A 216 3.87 -5.54 -5.03
C GLU A 216 2.83 -6.19 -5.96
N ASP A 217 3.17 -7.33 -6.57
CA ASP A 217 2.28 -8.06 -7.49
C ASP A 217 0.95 -8.45 -6.83
N SER A 218 0.98 -8.95 -5.59
CA SER A 218 -0.26 -9.31 -4.87
C SER A 218 -1.15 -8.08 -4.59
N LEU A 219 -0.55 -6.93 -4.30
CA LEU A 219 -1.28 -5.70 -4.06
C LEU A 219 -1.86 -5.14 -5.36
N VAL A 220 -1.10 -5.20 -6.46
CA VAL A 220 -1.56 -4.85 -7.81
C VAL A 220 -2.76 -5.72 -8.20
N ASP A 221 -2.63 -7.05 -8.11
CA ASP A 221 -3.70 -7.98 -8.44
C ASP A 221 -4.97 -7.71 -7.62
N PHE A 222 -4.83 -7.44 -6.32
CA PHE A 222 -5.96 -7.12 -5.46
C PHE A 222 -6.67 -5.83 -5.92
N LEU A 223 -5.90 -4.75 -6.13
CA LEU A 223 -6.44 -3.45 -6.51
C LEU A 223 -7.04 -3.49 -7.93
N ASP A 224 -6.40 -4.18 -8.86
CA ASP A 224 -6.91 -4.39 -10.22
C ASP A 224 -8.24 -5.13 -10.20
N ASN A 225 -8.35 -6.22 -9.43
CA ASN A 225 -9.61 -6.94 -9.28
C ASN A 225 -10.73 -6.07 -8.71
N GLN A 226 -10.43 -5.22 -7.73
CA GLN A 226 -11.41 -4.26 -7.19
C GLN A 226 -11.80 -3.21 -8.23
N ALA A 227 -10.82 -2.63 -8.93
CA ALA A 227 -11.05 -1.64 -9.98
C ALA A 227 -11.90 -2.22 -11.12
N MET A 228 -11.59 -3.44 -11.57
CA MET A 228 -12.37 -4.15 -12.59
C MET A 228 -13.78 -4.49 -12.10
N GLY A 229 -13.93 -4.88 -10.84
CA GLY A 229 -15.23 -5.10 -10.23
C GLY A 229 -16.10 -3.83 -10.20
N VAL A 230 -15.51 -2.66 -9.96
CA VAL A 230 -16.21 -1.37 -10.06
C VAL A 230 -16.54 -1.03 -11.51
N TYR A 231 -15.60 -1.22 -12.42
CA TYR A 231 -15.78 -0.94 -13.85
C TYR A 231 -16.92 -1.76 -14.46
N ASP A 232 -16.97 -3.06 -14.18
CA ASP A 232 -18.02 -3.95 -14.65
C ASP A 232 -19.39 -3.59 -14.05
N LYS A 233 -19.43 -3.11 -12.80
CA LYS A 233 -20.65 -2.56 -12.21
C LYS A 233 -21.11 -1.29 -12.93
N SER A 234 -20.19 -0.40 -13.33
CA SER A 234 -20.52 0.80 -14.10
C SER A 234 -21.10 0.46 -15.48
N ILE A 235 -20.55 -0.56 -16.17
CA ILE A 235 -21.12 -1.06 -17.42
C ILE A 235 -22.55 -1.57 -17.18
N LYS A 236 -22.76 -2.45 -16.18
CA LYS A 236 -24.10 -2.97 -15.87
C LYS A 236 -25.09 -1.88 -15.49
N PHE A 237 -24.65 -0.88 -14.72
CA PHE A 237 -25.48 0.27 -14.34
C PHE A 237 -25.99 1.03 -15.56
N LEU A 238 -25.17 1.18 -16.60
CA LEU A 238 -25.51 1.89 -17.84
C LEU A 238 -26.33 1.04 -18.82
N GLU A 239 -26.77 -0.16 -18.46
CA GLU A 239 -27.81 -0.84 -19.23
C GLU A 239 -29.12 -0.04 -19.11
N PRO A 240 -29.89 0.15 -20.21
CA PRO A 240 -31.06 1.03 -20.20
C PRO A 240 -32.05 0.75 -19.06
N ASP A 241 -32.37 -0.52 -18.82
CA ASP A 241 -33.29 -0.93 -17.75
C ASP A 241 -32.72 -0.67 -16.35
N ASN A 242 -31.41 -0.84 -16.17
CA ASN A 242 -30.77 -0.62 -14.87
C ASN A 242 -30.66 0.87 -14.56
N LEU A 243 -30.30 1.70 -15.55
CA LEU A 243 -30.27 3.16 -15.41
C LEU A 243 -31.65 3.68 -15.01
N LYS A 244 -32.71 3.24 -15.71
CA LYS A 244 -34.11 3.62 -15.39
C LYS A 244 -34.51 3.21 -13.98
N LYS A 245 -34.19 1.97 -13.56
CA LYS A 245 -34.46 1.50 -12.19
C LYS A 245 -33.78 2.39 -11.14
N GLU A 246 -32.54 2.79 -11.37
CA GLU A 246 -31.78 3.64 -10.45
C GLU A 246 -32.34 5.08 -10.37
N ILE A 247 -32.84 5.61 -11.49
CA ILE A 247 -33.59 6.88 -11.50
C ILE A 247 -34.85 6.74 -10.63
N ILE A 248 -35.65 5.68 -10.83
CA ILE A 248 -36.93 5.47 -10.12
C ILE A 248 -36.75 5.29 -8.61
N LYS A 249 -35.64 4.70 -8.14
CA LYS A 249 -35.36 4.55 -6.70
C LYS A 249 -35.44 5.88 -5.92
N ASN A 250 -35.20 7.01 -6.59
CA ASN A 250 -35.22 8.33 -5.99
C ASN A 250 -36.58 9.05 -6.12
N ASN A 251 -37.60 8.38 -6.68
CA ASN A 251 -38.88 9.01 -7.02
C ASN A 251 -39.61 9.57 -5.77
N ASP A 252 -39.64 8.84 -4.66
CA ASP A 252 -40.29 9.32 -3.44
C ASP A 252 -39.66 10.61 -2.91
N LYS A 253 -38.32 10.69 -2.95
CA LYS A 253 -37.57 11.88 -2.54
C LYS A 253 -37.78 13.02 -3.54
N TYR A 254 -37.85 12.70 -4.83
CA TYR A 254 -38.14 13.65 -5.90
C TYR A 254 -39.52 14.27 -5.72
N ILE A 255 -40.58 13.45 -5.61
CA ILE A 255 -41.97 13.88 -5.40
C ILE A 255 -42.10 14.72 -4.11
N LYS A 256 -41.42 14.32 -3.03
CA LYS A 256 -41.40 15.09 -1.79
C LYS A 256 -40.83 16.50 -1.97
N ASN A 257 -39.83 16.65 -2.84
CA ASN A 257 -39.24 17.96 -3.15
C ASN A 257 -40.09 18.75 -4.15
N THR A 258 -40.63 18.11 -5.18
CA THR A 258 -41.46 18.79 -6.19
C THR A 258 -42.79 19.26 -5.61
N ASN A 259 -43.33 18.59 -4.58
CA ASN A 259 -44.56 19.02 -3.90
C ASN A 259 -44.40 20.28 -3.02
N ARG A 260 -43.18 20.79 -2.85
CA ARG A 260 -42.92 22.03 -2.11
C ARG A 260 -43.17 23.26 -2.98
N SER A 261 -43.41 24.39 -2.32
CA SER A 261 -43.56 25.67 -3.02
C SER A 261 -42.26 26.10 -3.73
N ILE A 262 -42.38 26.92 -4.77
CA ILE A 262 -41.22 27.48 -5.49
C ILE A 262 -40.27 28.18 -4.51
N GLN A 263 -40.81 28.92 -3.52
CA GLN A 263 -40.00 29.58 -2.51
C GLN A 263 -39.14 28.61 -1.70
N GLU A 264 -39.71 27.47 -1.27
CA GLU A 264 -39.02 26.46 -0.46
C GLU A 264 -38.00 25.66 -1.28
N VAL A 265 -38.30 25.35 -2.55
CA VAL A 265 -37.39 24.57 -3.41
C VAL A 265 -36.15 25.37 -3.78
N PHE A 266 -36.33 26.63 -4.18
CA PHE A 266 -35.23 27.50 -4.60
C PHE A 266 -34.60 28.30 -3.46
N ASN A 267 -35.11 28.15 -2.23
CA ASN A 267 -34.67 28.90 -1.05
C ASN A 267 -34.54 30.41 -1.34
N ILE A 268 -35.56 30.98 -1.99
CA ILE A 268 -35.51 32.36 -2.47
C ILE A 268 -35.76 33.32 -1.30
N ASN A 269 -34.69 33.98 -0.87
CA ASN A 269 -34.71 35.16 -0.01
C ASN A 269 -34.46 36.43 -0.84
N ASP A 270 -34.50 37.60 -0.20
CA ASP A 270 -34.29 38.89 -0.88
C ASP A 270 -32.92 38.98 -1.59
N GLU A 271 -31.90 38.32 -1.03
CA GLU A 271 -30.54 38.26 -1.60
C GLU A 271 -30.50 37.44 -2.91
N ASN A 272 -31.05 36.22 -2.91
CA ASN A 272 -31.11 35.36 -4.09
C ASN A 272 -32.01 35.95 -5.19
N LEU A 273 -33.08 36.65 -4.81
CA LEU A 273 -33.94 37.35 -5.75
C LEU A 273 -33.21 38.53 -6.42
N SER A 274 -32.35 39.23 -5.67
CA SER A 274 -31.49 40.28 -6.23
C SER A 274 -30.49 39.72 -7.25
N LEU A 275 -29.96 38.50 -7.02
CA LEU A 275 -29.07 37.81 -7.96
C LEU A 275 -29.77 37.43 -9.26
N ILE A 276 -31.00 36.90 -9.17
CA ILE A 276 -31.84 36.63 -10.35
C ILE A 276 -32.06 37.92 -11.13
N SER A 277 -32.44 38.99 -10.43
CA SER A 277 -32.68 40.30 -11.02
C SER A 277 -31.44 40.86 -11.71
N ARG A 278 -30.25 40.68 -11.11
CA ARG A 278 -28.98 41.06 -11.70
C ARG A 278 -28.72 40.29 -13.00
N LYS A 279 -28.86 38.96 -12.99
CA LYS A 279 -28.67 38.13 -14.20
C LYS A 279 -29.64 38.49 -15.32
N VAL A 280 -30.91 38.73 -15.00
CA VAL A 280 -31.90 39.17 -16.00
C VAL A 280 -31.52 40.53 -16.59
N ASN A 281 -31.03 41.46 -15.76
CA ASN A 281 -30.53 42.74 -16.25
C ASN A 281 -29.25 42.61 -17.09
N GLU A 282 -28.33 41.73 -16.74
CA GLU A 282 -27.14 41.43 -17.56
C GLU A 282 -27.55 40.90 -18.94
N LEU A 283 -28.55 40.01 -19.00
CA LEU A 283 -29.09 39.49 -20.27
C LEU A 283 -29.78 40.58 -21.09
N ILE A 284 -30.70 41.36 -20.49
CA ILE A 284 -31.44 42.43 -21.18
C ILE A 284 -30.52 43.57 -21.66
N LEU A 285 -29.39 43.76 -20.98
CA LEU A 285 -28.42 44.80 -21.36
C LEU A 285 -27.24 44.25 -22.16
N SER A 286 -27.21 42.94 -22.42
CA SER A 286 -26.15 42.30 -23.19
C SER A 286 -26.14 42.76 -24.64
N GLU A 287 -24.96 42.70 -25.25
CA GLU A 287 -24.76 43.04 -26.66
C GLU A 287 -25.61 42.15 -27.58
N SER A 288 -25.71 40.84 -27.29
CA SER A 288 -26.51 39.91 -28.08
C SER A 288 -28.00 40.28 -28.06
N PHE A 289 -28.53 40.67 -26.90
CA PHE A 289 -29.91 41.12 -26.78
C PHE A 289 -30.15 42.46 -27.48
N ARG A 290 -29.22 43.42 -27.34
CA ARG A 290 -29.27 44.71 -28.06
C ARG A 290 -29.32 44.51 -29.57
N ASN A 291 -28.47 43.62 -30.09
CA ASN A 291 -28.43 43.30 -31.51
C ASN A 291 -29.75 42.64 -31.98
N ASN A 292 -30.25 41.68 -31.21
CA ASN A 292 -31.52 41.01 -31.53
C ASN A 292 -32.73 41.97 -31.49
N ILE A 293 -32.81 42.87 -30.50
CA ILE A 293 -33.84 43.90 -30.47
C ILE A 293 -33.70 44.83 -31.67
N SER A 294 -32.49 45.27 -32.00
CA SER A 294 -32.27 46.20 -33.12
C SER A 294 -32.69 45.59 -34.45
N LEU A 295 -32.39 44.30 -34.67
CA LEU A 295 -32.89 43.52 -35.82
C LEU A 295 -34.43 43.38 -35.80
N THR A 296 -35.01 43.10 -34.64
CA THR A 296 -36.47 42.96 -34.48
C THR A 296 -37.18 44.29 -34.75
N VAL A 297 -36.68 45.39 -34.21
CA VAL A 297 -37.21 46.74 -34.43
C VAL A 297 -37.06 47.14 -35.88
N SER A 298 -35.91 46.85 -36.51
CA SER A 298 -35.72 47.08 -37.95
C SER A 298 -36.71 46.26 -38.79
N SER A 299 -36.94 45.00 -38.45
CA SER A 299 -37.91 44.13 -39.12
C SER A 299 -39.35 44.63 -38.94
N LEU A 300 -39.73 45.01 -37.72
CA LEU A 300 -41.04 45.60 -37.43
C LEU A 300 -41.23 46.94 -38.13
N PHE A 301 -40.21 47.79 -38.18
CA PHE A 301 -40.24 49.03 -38.94
C PHE A 301 -40.47 48.75 -40.42
N ASN A 302 -39.70 47.85 -41.01
CA ASN A 302 -39.86 47.45 -42.42
C ASN A 302 -41.24 46.87 -42.73
N LYS A 303 -41.81 46.09 -41.78
CA LYS A 303 -43.13 45.48 -41.91
C LYS A 303 -44.27 46.49 -41.75
N LEU A 304 -44.15 47.43 -40.81
CA LEU A 304 -45.21 48.39 -40.50
C LEU A 304 -45.19 49.60 -41.45
N PHE A 305 -44.01 49.95 -41.97
CA PHE A 305 -43.78 51.06 -42.90
C PHE A 305 -43.39 50.52 -44.28
N GLU A 306 -44.26 49.70 -44.90
CA GLU A 306 -44.00 49.14 -46.24
C GLU A 306 -43.77 50.26 -47.27
N ARG A 307 -42.69 50.14 -48.06
CA ARG A 307 -42.22 51.22 -48.95
C ARG A 307 -43.24 51.64 -50.02
N ASN A 308 -44.06 50.70 -50.47
CA ASN A 308 -45.06 50.89 -51.51
C ASN A 308 -46.36 51.53 -50.99
N LYS A 309 -46.60 51.53 -49.68
CA LYS A 309 -47.77 52.17 -49.07
C LYS A 309 -47.59 53.68 -49.00
N THR A 310 -48.69 54.38 -48.99
CA THR A 310 -48.76 55.81 -48.69
C THR A 310 -48.94 56.04 -47.19
N PHE A 311 -48.67 57.25 -46.68
CA PHE A 311 -48.91 57.56 -45.26
C PHE A 311 -50.38 57.38 -44.87
N GLU A 312 -51.31 57.58 -45.80
CA GLU A 312 -52.74 57.29 -45.59
C GLU A 312 -53.03 55.81 -45.33
N GLU A 313 -52.33 54.91 -46.02
CA GLU A 313 -52.54 53.45 -45.92
C GLU A 313 -51.85 52.81 -44.71
N LEU A 314 -50.99 53.56 -44.01
CA LEU A 314 -50.25 53.06 -42.85
C LEU A 314 -51.19 52.61 -41.73
N PHE A 315 -50.90 51.43 -41.18
CA PHE A 315 -51.70 50.79 -40.13
C PHE A 315 -53.17 50.65 -40.52
N ASP A 316 -53.44 50.32 -41.79
CA ASP A 316 -54.78 50.16 -42.35
C ASP A 316 -55.63 51.43 -42.18
N GLY A 317 -55.05 52.62 -42.44
CA GLY A 317 -55.76 53.89 -42.32
C GLY A 317 -55.81 54.49 -40.91
N LYS A 318 -55.30 53.77 -39.90
CA LYS A 318 -55.31 54.27 -38.51
C LYS A 318 -54.41 55.47 -38.30
N PHE A 319 -53.31 55.58 -39.05
CA PHE A 319 -52.42 56.75 -38.97
C PHE A 319 -53.13 58.03 -39.40
N LYS A 320 -53.77 58.02 -40.57
CA LYS A 320 -54.62 59.11 -41.05
C LYS A 320 -55.71 59.45 -40.05
N THR A 321 -56.47 58.45 -39.60
CA THR A 321 -57.54 58.64 -38.59
C THR A 321 -57.02 59.34 -37.33
N TYR A 322 -55.82 58.99 -36.87
CA TYR A 322 -55.21 59.63 -35.71
C TYR A 322 -54.82 61.09 -35.99
N ILE A 323 -54.17 61.36 -37.11
CA ILE A 323 -53.74 62.72 -37.48
C ILE A 323 -54.98 63.61 -37.71
N ASP A 324 -55.99 63.13 -38.43
CA ASP A 324 -57.25 63.84 -38.67
C ASP A 324 -57.97 64.19 -37.35
N LYS A 325 -58.06 63.22 -36.42
CA LYS A 325 -58.65 63.44 -35.09
C LYS A 325 -57.92 64.52 -34.29
N ASN A 326 -56.60 64.64 -34.48
CA ASN A 326 -55.77 65.61 -33.77
C ASN A 326 -55.49 66.89 -34.59
N MET A 327 -56.00 66.98 -35.83
CA MET A 327 -55.72 68.07 -36.76
C MET A 327 -56.04 69.46 -36.18
N PRO A 328 -57.17 69.68 -35.46
CA PRO A 328 -57.44 70.99 -34.87
C PRO A 328 -56.34 71.46 -33.91
N ARG A 329 -55.77 70.53 -33.12
CA ARG A 329 -54.68 70.83 -32.18
C ARG A 329 -53.37 71.08 -32.92
N ILE A 330 -53.09 70.32 -33.98
CA ILE A 330 -51.89 70.49 -34.82
C ILE A 330 -51.91 71.87 -35.46
N LEU A 331 -53.04 72.28 -36.03
CA LEU A 331 -53.22 73.57 -36.69
C LEU A 331 -53.02 74.75 -35.72
N ILE A 332 -53.55 74.66 -34.50
CA ILE A 332 -53.33 75.69 -33.45
C ILE A 332 -51.84 75.79 -33.14
N ASN A 333 -51.20 74.66 -32.81
CA ASN A 333 -49.78 74.65 -32.44
C ASN A 333 -48.88 75.14 -33.59
N MET A 334 -49.22 74.81 -34.84
CA MET A 334 -48.46 75.25 -36.01
C MET A 334 -48.60 76.76 -36.23
N SER A 335 -49.82 77.30 -36.11
CA SER A 335 -50.06 78.74 -36.22
C SER A 335 -49.30 79.52 -35.14
N ASP A 336 -49.36 79.06 -33.90
CA ASP A 336 -48.63 79.68 -32.78
C ASP A 336 -47.12 79.61 -33.02
N LYS A 337 -46.60 78.46 -33.48
CA LYS A 337 -45.17 78.32 -33.74
C LYS A 337 -44.68 79.19 -34.91
N ILE A 338 -45.50 79.42 -35.93
CA ILE A 338 -45.19 80.36 -37.01
C ILE A 338 -45.12 81.79 -36.46
N LYS A 339 -46.07 82.19 -35.60
CA LYS A 339 -46.05 83.51 -34.95
C LYS A 339 -44.80 83.70 -34.09
N ASP A 340 -44.46 82.69 -33.29
CA ASP A 340 -43.25 82.71 -32.45
C ASP A 340 -41.98 82.82 -33.30
N SER A 341 -41.87 82.00 -34.36
CA SER A 341 -40.69 82.01 -35.23
C SER A 341 -40.53 83.32 -35.99
N LEU A 342 -41.64 83.95 -36.42
CA LEU A 342 -41.62 85.27 -37.03
C LEU A 342 -41.11 86.33 -36.05
N ALA A 343 -41.58 86.30 -34.80
CA ALA A 343 -41.11 87.21 -33.75
C ALA A 343 -39.61 87.01 -33.46
N GLU A 344 -39.14 85.76 -33.36
CA GLU A 344 -37.73 85.42 -33.15
C GLU A 344 -36.84 85.85 -34.34
N SER A 345 -37.34 85.78 -35.57
CA SER A 345 -36.61 86.15 -36.79
C SER A 345 -36.48 87.66 -37.02
N LYS A 346 -37.20 88.49 -36.25
CA LYS A 346 -37.26 89.96 -36.39
C LYS A 346 -35.88 90.59 -36.55
N LYS A 347 -34.93 90.19 -35.71
CA LYS A 347 -33.59 90.76 -35.67
C LYS A 347 -32.84 90.53 -37.00
N VAL A 348 -32.97 89.34 -37.56
CA VAL A 348 -32.33 88.96 -38.83
C VAL A 348 -32.98 89.72 -39.98
N ILE A 349 -34.31 89.75 -40.05
CA ILE A 349 -35.03 90.43 -41.13
C ILE A 349 -34.78 91.94 -41.11
N SER A 350 -34.75 92.57 -39.92
CA SER A 350 -34.40 93.98 -39.79
C SER A 350 -33.01 94.30 -40.31
N MET A 351 -32.00 93.51 -39.94
CA MET A 351 -30.64 93.69 -40.44
C MET A 351 -30.59 93.58 -41.97
N THR A 352 -31.24 92.57 -42.55
CA THR A 352 -31.29 92.38 -44.01
C THR A 352 -31.98 93.54 -44.71
N LEU A 353 -33.13 93.99 -44.21
CA LEU A 353 -33.89 95.08 -44.82
C LEU A 353 -33.14 96.42 -44.76
N ARG A 354 -32.49 96.70 -43.62
CA ARG A 354 -31.61 97.87 -43.46
C ARG A 354 -30.45 97.85 -44.44
N ALA A 355 -29.81 96.68 -44.61
CA ALA A 355 -28.71 96.54 -45.54
C ALA A 355 -29.15 96.77 -46.99
N GLU A 356 -30.30 96.20 -47.38
CA GLU A 356 -30.83 96.34 -48.74
C GLU A 356 -31.24 97.79 -49.05
N LEU A 357 -31.96 98.45 -48.14
CA LEU A 357 -32.36 99.85 -48.31
C LEU A 357 -31.14 100.77 -48.36
N LYS A 358 -30.15 100.58 -47.49
CA LYS A 358 -28.90 101.34 -47.56
C LYS A 358 -28.18 101.10 -48.88
N ASN A 359 -28.15 99.87 -49.40
CA ASN A 359 -27.50 99.56 -50.67
C ASN A 359 -28.11 100.30 -51.86
N GLN A 360 -29.41 100.57 -51.84
CA GLN A 360 -30.13 101.28 -52.90
C GLN A 360 -30.01 102.81 -52.83
N LEU A 361 -29.53 103.37 -51.70
CA LEU A 361 -29.36 104.81 -51.51
C LEU A 361 -27.95 105.28 -51.91
N GLY A 362 -27.84 106.48 -52.50
CA GLY A 362 -26.57 107.15 -52.77
C GLY A 362 -25.85 107.63 -51.49
N PHE A 363 -24.58 108.05 -51.58
CA PHE A 363 -23.76 108.41 -50.40
C PHE A 363 -24.41 109.48 -49.51
N ILE A 364 -24.95 110.55 -50.10
CA ILE A 364 -25.63 111.63 -49.37
C ILE A 364 -26.96 111.16 -48.78
N GLU A 365 -27.72 110.36 -49.52
CA GLU A 365 -29.00 109.81 -49.10
C GLU A 365 -28.86 108.84 -47.92
N ARG A 366 -27.81 108.00 -47.90
CA ARG A 366 -27.48 107.16 -46.74
C ARG A 366 -27.17 108.00 -45.50
N GLY A 367 -26.44 109.12 -45.68
CA GLY A 367 -26.12 110.06 -44.61
C GLY A 367 -27.38 110.70 -44.00
N ILE A 368 -28.29 111.18 -44.84
CA ILE A 368 -29.58 111.74 -44.41
C ILE A 368 -30.46 110.65 -43.78
N PHE A 369 -30.53 109.46 -44.36
CA PHE A 369 -31.29 108.33 -43.85
C PHE A 369 -30.86 107.91 -42.44
N SER A 370 -29.55 107.78 -42.22
CA SER A 370 -29.02 107.48 -40.89
C SER A 370 -29.20 108.64 -39.90
N PHE A 371 -29.08 109.90 -40.35
CA PHE A 371 -29.30 111.08 -39.50
C PHE A 371 -30.76 111.23 -39.05
N MET A 372 -31.72 110.91 -39.91
CA MET A 372 -33.16 110.97 -39.60
C MET A 372 -33.65 109.76 -38.80
N GLY A 373 -32.76 108.91 -38.27
CA GLY A 373 -33.15 107.71 -37.52
C GLY A 373 -33.76 106.61 -38.39
N GLY A 374 -33.41 106.54 -39.68
CA GLY A 374 -34.00 105.60 -40.62
C GLY A 374 -33.88 104.13 -40.21
N ASP A 375 -32.80 103.76 -39.50
CA ASP A 375 -32.66 102.42 -38.94
C ASP A 375 -33.70 102.15 -37.84
N GLU A 376 -33.90 103.08 -36.90
CA GLU A 376 -34.88 102.98 -35.81
C GLU A 376 -36.31 102.95 -36.37
N LEU A 377 -36.57 103.75 -37.40
CA LEU A 377 -37.84 103.76 -38.12
C LEU A 377 -38.13 102.42 -38.80
N ILE A 378 -37.12 101.76 -39.38
CA ILE A 378 -37.26 100.38 -39.89
C ILE A 378 -37.58 99.41 -38.76
N ASP A 379 -36.88 99.48 -37.62
CA ASP A 379 -37.11 98.58 -36.49
C ASP A 379 -38.51 98.72 -35.90
N ASP A 380 -39.02 99.95 -35.78
CA ASP A 380 -40.36 100.24 -35.28
C ASP A 380 -41.45 99.79 -36.25
N ILE A 381 -41.26 100.04 -37.55
CA ILE A 381 -42.17 99.54 -38.60
C ILE A 381 -42.19 98.01 -38.58
N LEU A 382 -41.03 97.35 -38.56
CA LEU A 382 -40.94 95.89 -38.51
C LEU A 382 -41.51 95.33 -37.21
N ASN A 383 -41.31 96.00 -36.08
CA ASN A 383 -41.91 95.60 -34.81
C ASN A 383 -43.43 95.57 -34.93
N ARG A 384 -44.02 96.67 -35.43
CA ARG A 384 -45.47 96.78 -35.58
C ARG A 384 -46.01 95.80 -36.63
N ILE A 385 -45.26 95.53 -37.69
CA ILE A 385 -45.65 94.53 -38.70
C ILE A 385 -45.59 93.13 -38.11
N MET A 386 -44.48 92.71 -37.50
CA MET A 386 -44.24 91.32 -37.11
C MET A 386 -44.94 90.90 -35.82
N THR A 387 -45.10 91.81 -34.87
CA THR A 387 -45.65 91.49 -33.54
C THR A 387 -47.12 91.86 -33.39
N ASP A 388 -47.64 92.75 -34.23
CA ASP A 388 -49.03 93.23 -34.14
C ASP A 388 -49.83 92.95 -35.42
N LYS A 389 -49.42 93.50 -36.58
CA LYS A 389 -50.22 93.41 -37.82
C LYS A 389 -50.26 92.02 -38.43
N LEU A 390 -49.12 91.34 -38.53
CA LEU A 390 -49.01 90.03 -39.19
C LEU A 390 -49.68 88.92 -38.36
N PRO A 391 -49.51 88.84 -37.02
CA PRO A 391 -50.29 87.90 -36.21
C PRO A 391 -51.79 88.13 -36.31
N LYS A 392 -52.26 89.39 -36.27
CA LYS A 392 -53.68 89.73 -36.48
C LYS A 392 -54.18 89.35 -37.86
N PHE A 393 -53.37 89.54 -38.89
CA PHE A 393 -53.68 89.11 -40.25
C PHE A 393 -53.78 87.58 -40.34
N MET A 394 -52.85 86.85 -39.72
CA MET A 394 -52.90 85.38 -39.64
C MET A 394 -54.13 84.88 -38.87
N ASP A 395 -54.53 85.56 -37.79
CA ASP A 395 -55.76 85.24 -37.06
C ASP A 395 -57.01 85.52 -37.89
N ALA A 396 -57.05 86.64 -38.62
CA ALA A 396 -58.13 86.97 -39.54
C ALA A 396 -58.22 86.01 -40.73
N LYS A 397 -57.10 85.41 -41.12
CA LYS A 397 -56.97 84.43 -42.21
C LYS A 397 -56.84 83.00 -41.72
N LYS A 398 -57.14 82.73 -40.45
CA LYS A 398 -56.93 81.43 -39.80
C LYS A 398 -57.62 80.30 -40.52
N ASP A 399 -58.87 80.49 -40.95
CA ASP A 399 -59.63 79.45 -41.64
C ASP A 399 -59.03 79.15 -43.03
N GLU A 400 -58.60 80.17 -43.77
CA GLU A 400 -57.89 80.00 -45.05
C GLU A 400 -56.56 79.26 -44.85
N ILE A 401 -55.78 79.61 -43.82
CA ILE A 401 -54.53 78.93 -43.48
C ILE A 401 -54.78 77.47 -43.09
N ASN A 402 -55.82 77.21 -42.29
CA ASN A 402 -56.20 75.86 -41.89
C ASN A 402 -56.60 75.01 -43.10
N ILE A 403 -57.36 75.57 -44.04
CA ILE A 403 -57.72 74.91 -45.30
C ILE A 403 -56.45 74.57 -46.08
N ILE A 404 -55.54 75.54 -46.29
CA ILE A 404 -54.28 75.30 -47.02
C ILE A 404 -53.44 74.20 -46.39
N ILE A 405 -53.29 74.19 -45.06
CA ILE A 405 -52.51 73.15 -44.36
C ILE A 405 -53.21 71.79 -44.45
N THR A 406 -54.54 71.76 -44.30
CA THR A 406 -55.32 70.54 -44.40
C THR A 406 -55.25 69.96 -45.81
N ASP A 407 -55.35 70.80 -46.84
CA ASP A 407 -55.18 70.43 -48.24
C ASP A 407 -53.76 69.94 -48.51
N LEU A 408 -52.73 70.60 -47.97
CA LEU A 408 -51.35 70.13 -48.07
C LEU A 408 -51.19 68.74 -47.43
N VAL A 409 -51.79 68.50 -46.27
CA VAL A 409 -51.76 67.18 -45.63
C VAL A 409 -52.48 66.15 -46.49
N ASN A 410 -53.68 66.45 -46.97
CA ASN A 410 -54.51 65.54 -47.74
C ASN A 410 -53.96 65.24 -49.14
N GLU A 411 -53.44 66.26 -49.82
CA GLU A 411 -53.00 66.15 -51.22
C GLU A 411 -51.53 65.77 -51.35
N LYS A 412 -50.69 66.11 -50.38
CA LYS A 412 -49.25 65.85 -50.44
C LYS A 412 -48.79 64.84 -49.40
N PHE A 413 -49.07 65.08 -48.12
CA PHE A 413 -48.50 64.25 -47.05
C PHE A 413 -49.07 62.83 -47.04
N TYR A 414 -50.40 62.69 -47.02
CA TYR A 414 -51.08 61.41 -47.01
C TYR A 414 -50.83 60.58 -48.26
N LYS A 415 -50.75 61.22 -49.42
CA LYS A 415 -50.45 60.58 -50.72
C LYS A 415 -48.96 60.31 -50.95
N ALA A 416 -48.07 60.84 -50.10
CA ALA A 416 -46.64 60.57 -50.22
C ALA A 416 -46.38 59.09 -49.91
N LYS A 417 -45.53 58.46 -50.72
CA LYS A 417 -45.06 57.10 -50.46
C LYS A 417 -44.15 57.07 -49.24
N VAL A 418 -44.31 56.04 -48.42
CA VAL A 418 -43.53 55.80 -47.22
C VAL A 418 -42.04 55.57 -47.54
N GLU A 419 -41.72 55.20 -48.79
CA GLU A 419 -40.35 55.17 -49.34
C GLU A 419 -39.53 56.42 -49.01
N VAL A 420 -40.15 57.60 -48.90
CA VAL A 420 -39.47 58.86 -48.52
C VAL A 420 -38.76 58.74 -47.15
N LEU A 421 -39.30 57.98 -46.19
CA LEU A 421 -38.65 57.76 -44.88
C LEU A 421 -37.32 56.99 -45.02
N TYR A 422 -37.24 56.07 -45.98
CA TYR A 422 -36.06 55.22 -46.20
C TYR A 422 -34.90 55.95 -46.87
N THR A 423 -35.12 57.16 -47.40
CA THR A 423 -34.05 58.00 -47.95
C THR A 423 -33.12 58.56 -46.86
N LYS A 424 -33.59 58.60 -45.61
CA LYS A 424 -32.87 59.16 -44.44
C LYS A 424 -32.84 58.27 -43.20
N LEU A 425 -33.54 57.12 -43.19
CA LEU A 425 -33.55 56.13 -42.11
C LEU A 425 -33.10 54.78 -42.68
N ASN A 426 -31.82 54.47 -42.56
CA ASN A 426 -31.26 53.16 -42.86
C ASN A 426 -31.19 52.29 -41.58
N SER A 427 -30.86 51.01 -41.75
CA SER A 427 -30.74 50.06 -40.63
C SER A 427 -29.74 50.52 -39.56
N LEU A 428 -28.67 51.21 -39.97
CA LEU A 428 -27.65 51.74 -39.06
C LEU A 428 -28.25 52.81 -38.13
N GLN A 429 -29.06 53.73 -38.67
CA GLN A 429 -29.72 54.76 -37.86
C GLN A 429 -30.83 54.21 -36.94
N ILE A 430 -31.52 53.14 -37.37
CA ILE A 430 -32.47 52.44 -36.49
C ILE A 430 -31.73 51.76 -35.34
N ASN A 431 -30.60 51.13 -35.62
CA ASN A 431 -29.75 50.53 -34.59
C ASN A 431 -29.21 51.61 -33.63
N ASP A 432 -28.70 52.73 -34.13
CA ASP A 432 -28.22 53.85 -33.32
C ASP A 432 -29.34 54.41 -32.43
N MET A 433 -30.57 54.51 -32.95
CA MET A 433 -31.72 54.97 -32.18
C MET A 433 -32.09 54.00 -31.04
N VAL A 434 -32.08 52.70 -31.32
CA VAL A 434 -32.33 51.65 -30.30
C VAL A 434 -31.22 51.65 -29.27
N GLU A 435 -29.96 51.72 -29.69
CA GLU A 435 -28.81 51.74 -28.81
C GLU A 435 -28.80 52.97 -27.91
N ASN A 436 -29.02 54.17 -28.47
CA ASN A 436 -29.13 55.40 -27.71
C ASN A 436 -30.29 55.32 -26.70
N TYR A 437 -31.45 54.79 -27.11
CA TYR A 437 -32.58 54.62 -26.19
C TYR A 437 -32.22 53.68 -25.02
N LEU A 438 -31.64 52.51 -25.30
CA LEU A 438 -31.25 51.54 -24.28
C LEU A 438 -30.17 52.11 -23.35
N ASN A 439 -29.17 52.81 -23.88
CA ASN A 439 -28.10 53.43 -23.11
C ASN A 439 -28.64 54.53 -22.19
N THR A 440 -29.38 55.51 -22.74
CA THR A 440 -29.97 56.62 -21.96
C THR A 440 -30.94 56.12 -20.88
N ASN A 441 -31.67 55.02 -21.14
CA ASN A 441 -32.67 54.51 -20.21
C ASN A 441 -32.17 53.34 -19.35
N THR A 442 -30.87 53.02 -19.34
CA THR A 442 -30.31 51.84 -18.66
C THR A 442 -30.81 51.70 -17.22
N SER A 443 -30.71 52.76 -16.40
CA SER A 443 -31.16 52.72 -14.99
C SER A 443 -32.67 52.53 -14.85
N ARG A 444 -33.46 53.13 -15.74
CA ARG A 444 -34.92 53.00 -15.75
C ARG A 444 -35.35 51.59 -16.15
N ILE A 445 -34.66 51.00 -17.13
CA ILE A 445 -34.84 49.61 -17.57
C ILE A 445 -34.50 48.68 -16.40
N LYS A 446 -33.33 48.85 -15.76
CA LYS A 446 -32.94 48.05 -14.59
C LYS A 446 -33.98 48.06 -13.48
N ASN A 447 -34.47 49.25 -13.10
CA ASN A 447 -35.47 49.37 -12.04
C ASN A 447 -36.81 48.71 -12.43
N ARG A 448 -37.26 48.87 -13.69
CA ARG A 448 -38.47 48.20 -14.17
C ARG A 448 -38.31 46.69 -14.21
N THR A 449 -37.18 46.19 -14.69
CA THR A 449 -36.85 44.76 -14.65
C THR A 449 -36.89 44.22 -13.23
N ASN A 450 -36.27 44.93 -12.27
CA ASN A 450 -36.27 44.52 -10.87
C ASN A 450 -37.69 44.42 -10.31
N ASN A 451 -38.53 45.43 -10.55
CA ASN A 451 -39.92 45.42 -10.11
C ASN A 451 -40.73 44.30 -10.77
N LEU A 452 -40.53 44.05 -12.07
CA LEU A 452 -41.19 42.95 -12.77
C LEU A 452 -40.77 41.59 -12.22
N VAL A 453 -39.47 41.37 -11.97
CA VAL A 453 -38.96 40.15 -11.35
C VAL A 453 -39.59 39.94 -9.97
N LEU A 454 -39.68 41.00 -9.16
CA LEU A 454 -40.33 40.98 -7.84
C LEU A 454 -41.83 40.65 -7.94
N GLU A 455 -42.55 41.28 -8.86
CA GLU A 455 -43.98 41.03 -9.07
C GLU A 455 -44.25 39.60 -9.56
N LEU A 456 -43.47 39.12 -10.52
CA LEU A 456 -43.55 37.75 -11.04
C LEU A 456 -43.28 36.75 -9.91
N TYR A 457 -42.19 36.95 -9.15
CA TYR A 457 -41.87 36.11 -8.01
C TYR A 457 -43.02 36.08 -6.98
N LYS A 458 -43.55 37.24 -6.58
CA LYS A 458 -44.68 37.31 -5.63
C LYS A 458 -45.91 36.54 -6.10
N LYS A 459 -46.18 36.51 -7.40
CA LYS A 459 -47.30 35.74 -7.99
C LYS A 459 -47.04 34.24 -7.96
N ILE A 460 -45.79 33.81 -8.17
CA ILE A 460 -45.48 32.39 -8.34
C ILE A 460 -44.98 31.68 -7.08
N LYS A 461 -44.45 32.41 -6.10
CA LYS A 461 -43.68 31.85 -4.97
C LYS A 461 -44.40 30.75 -4.18
N ASN A 462 -45.72 30.86 -4.06
CA ASN A 462 -46.56 29.94 -3.30
C ASN A 462 -47.11 28.79 -4.16
N TYR A 463 -46.88 28.79 -5.48
CA TYR A 463 -47.28 27.66 -6.31
C TYR A 463 -46.40 26.46 -5.98
N ASN A 464 -47.06 25.30 -5.96
CA ASN A 464 -46.39 24.02 -5.88
C ASN A 464 -45.52 23.83 -7.14
N THR A 465 -44.25 23.50 -6.96
CA THR A 465 -43.29 23.29 -8.06
C THR A 465 -43.78 22.20 -9.02
N ASN A 466 -44.43 21.17 -8.47
CA ASN A 466 -45.09 20.09 -9.22
C ASN A 466 -46.02 20.62 -10.31
N ASN A 467 -46.81 21.67 -10.03
CA ASN A 467 -47.75 22.23 -11.01
C ASN A 467 -47.05 22.78 -12.26
N ILE A 468 -45.80 23.25 -12.14
CA ILE A 468 -45.00 23.70 -13.28
C ILE A 468 -44.39 22.50 -14.00
N LEU A 469 -43.85 21.54 -13.25
CA LEU A 469 -43.17 20.37 -13.80
C LEU A 469 -44.10 19.45 -14.61
N LYS A 470 -45.40 19.43 -14.28
CA LYS A 470 -46.44 18.76 -15.08
C LYS A 470 -46.49 19.18 -16.54
N TYR A 471 -46.23 20.46 -16.84
CA TYR A 471 -46.28 20.96 -18.23
C TYR A 471 -45.16 20.40 -19.12
N ILE A 472 -44.11 19.85 -18.51
CA ILE A 472 -42.96 19.27 -19.20
C ILE A 472 -42.77 17.78 -18.85
N ASN A 473 -43.80 17.16 -18.25
CA ASN A 473 -43.86 15.75 -17.85
C ASN A 473 -42.69 15.30 -16.96
N ILE A 474 -42.26 16.15 -16.02
CA ILE A 474 -41.25 15.79 -15.01
C ILE A 474 -41.80 15.96 -13.59
N ASP A 475 -43.11 15.88 -13.41
CA ASP A 475 -43.73 15.94 -12.09
C ASP A 475 -43.43 14.72 -11.22
N ASP A 476 -43.17 13.58 -11.85
CA ASP A 476 -42.60 12.39 -11.24
C ASP A 476 -41.59 11.72 -12.18
N LEU A 477 -40.71 10.89 -11.61
CA LEU A 477 -39.63 10.27 -12.38
C LEU A 477 -40.11 9.16 -13.31
N ASN A 478 -41.29 8.57 -13.09
CA ASN A 478 -41.87 7.62 -14.05
C ASN A 478 -42.37 8.36 -15.30
N ASN A 479 -43.05 9.50 -15.14
CA ASN A 479 -43.46 10.35 -16.25
C ASN A 479 -42.25 10.87 -17.04
N PHE A 480 -41.17 11.25 -16.35
CA PHE A 480 -39.90 11.60 -16.98
C PHE A 480 -39.35 10.44 -17.82
N ILE A 481 -39.23 9.24 -17.25
CA ILE A 481 -38.72 8.09 -17.99
C ILE A 481 -39.59 7.77 -19.20
N ASN A 482 -40.92 7.79 -19.05
CA ASN A 482 -41.84 7.49 -20.15
C ASN A 482 -41.79 8.55 -21.26
N SER A 483 -41.64 9.83 -20.89
CA SER A 483 -41.62 10.94 -21.86
C SER A 483 -40.29 11.06 -22.60
N TYR A 484 -39.20 10.61 -21.99
CA TYR A 484 -37.84 10.69 -22.53
C TYR A 484 -37.20 9.30 -22.71
N ASP A 485 -38.02 8.27 -22.94
CA ASP A 485 -37.56 6.87 -22.98
C ASP A 485 -36.51 6.64 -24.06
N VAL A 486 -36.75 7.21 -25.25
CA VAL A 486 -35.88 7.10 -26.42
C VAL A 486 -34.53 7.76 -26.14
N GLU A 487 -34.53 8.98 -25.60
CA GLU A 487 -33.32 9.72 -25.26
C GLU A 487 -32.50 9.03 -24.16
N LEU A 488 -33.18 8.52 -23.13
CA LEU A 488 -32.54 7.77 -22.04
C LEU A 488 -31.92 6.47 -22.54
N ASN A 489 -32.62 5.72 -23.40
CA ASN A 489 -32.08 4.50 -24.01
C ASN A 489 -30.87 4.82 -24.88
N ALA A 490 -30.98 5.81 -25.77
CA ALA A 490 -29.90 6.21 -26.64
C ALA A 490 -28.66 6.66 -25.85
N PHE A 491 -28.84 7.44 -24.78
CA PHE A 491 -27.77 7.82 -23.86
C PHE A 491 -27.13 6.60 -23.20
N ALA A 492 -27.94 5.74 -22.59
CA ALA A 492 -27.49 4.55 -21.88
C ALA A 492 -26.71 3.60 -22.80
N GLU A 493 -27.26 3.28 -23.96
CA GLU A 493 -26.63 2.42 -24.97
C GLU A 493 -25.32 2.99 -25.48
N THR A 494 -25.29 4.29 -25.83
CA THR A 494 -24.08 4.96 -26.33
C THR A 494 -22.97 4.92 -25.27
N MET A 495 -23.30 5.23 -24.02
CA MET A 495 -22.34 5.19 -22.92
C MET A 495 -21.88 3.76 -22.62
N ASN A 496 -22.79 2.80 -22.62
CA ASN A 496 -22.50 1.38 -22.37
C ASN A 496 -21.55 0.81 -23.44
N LEU A 497 -21.83 1.07 -24.72
CA LEU A 497 -20.99 0.67 -25.85
C LEU A 497 -19.61 1.32 -25.76
N SER A 498 -19.56 2.64 -25.55
CA SER A 498 -18.31 3.39 -25.42
C SER A 498 -17.41 2.84 -24.31
N LEU A 499 -17.98 2.46 -23.16
CA LEU A 499 -17.24 1.82 -22.08
C LEU A 499 -16.79 0.41 -22.46
N LYS A 500 -17.67 -0.42 -23.03
CA LYS A 500 -17.29 -1.78 -23.46
C LYS A 500 -16.14 -1.77 -24.48
N ASP A 501 -16.21 -0.88 -25.47
CA ASP A 501 -15.20 -0.76 -26.52
C ASP A 501 -13.85 -0.28 -25.97
N LYS A 502 -13.88 0.64 -25.00
CA LYS A 502 -12.67 1.19 -24.37
C LYS A 502 -12.21 0.42 -23.13
N LYS A 503 -12.84 -0.71 -22.80
CA LYS A 503 -12.55 -1.48 -21.58
C LYS A 503 -11.06 -1.77 -21.45
N ASN A 504 -10.45 -2.36 -22.48
CA ASN A 504 -9.02 -2.72 -22.44
C ASN A 504 -8.12 -1.49 -22.24
N GLN A 505 -8.43 -0.36 -22.90
CA GLN A 505 -7.64 0.85 -22.74
C GLN A 505 -7.74 1.40 -21.30
N ILE A 506 -8.96 1.51 -20.78
CA ILE A 506 -9.20 2.03 -19.43
C ILE A 506 -8.59 1.10 -18.37
N THR A 507 -8.71 -0.21 -18.56
CA THR A 507 -8.07 -1.21 -17.70
C THR A 507 -6.56 -1.05 -17.69
N ASN A 508 -5.92 -0.95 -18.86
CA ASN A 508 -4.47 -0.80 -18.94
C ASN A 508 -3.97 0.51 -18.29
N GLU A 509 -4.68 1.62 -18.51
CA GLU A 509 -4.36 2.89 -17.86
C GLU A 509 -4.53 2.78 -16.34
N ALA A 510 -5.64 2.21 -15.86
CA ALA A 510 -5.88 1.99 -14.43
C ALA A 510 -4.81 1.10 -13.79
N SER A 511 -4.47 -0.04 -14.41
CA SER A 511 -3.44 -0.95 -13.92
C SER A 511 -2.06 -0.32 -13.90
N SER A 512 -1.73 0.57 -14.85
CA SER A 512 -0.47 1.33 -14.81
C SER A 512 -0.40 2.27 -13.61
N TYR A 513 -1.50 2.98 -13.30
CA TYR A 513 -1.57 3.84 -12.12
C TYR A 513 -1.53 3.02 -10.83
N ILE A 514 -2.28 1.91 -10.78
CA ILE A 514 -2.29 0.98 -9.66
C ILE A 514 -0.88 0.43 -9.42
N GLY A 515 -0.16 0.00 -10.46
CA GLY A 515 1.22 -0.47 -10.34
C GLY A 515 2.15 0.58 -9.75
N THR A 516 2.03 1.84 -10.18
CA THR A 516 2.83 2.95 -9.63
C THR A 516 2.53 3.17 -8.14
N VAL A 517 1.24 3.26 -7.79
CA VAL A 517 0.80 3.46 -6.40
C VAL A 517 1.18 2.27 -5.53
N ALA A 518 1.01 1.04 -6.04
CA ALA A 518 1.34 -0.19 -5.34
C ALA A 518 2.82 -0.22 -4.99
N LYS A 519 3.69 0.07 -5.96
CA LYS A 519 5.13 0.14 -5.78
C LYS A 519 5.54 1.17 -4.72
N GLU A 520 5.02 2.39 -4.82
CA GLU A 520 5.30 3.45 -3.84
C GLU A 520 4.84 3.04 -2.44
N PHE A 521 3.64 2.47 -2.33
CA PHE A 521 3.06 2.04 -1.06
C PHE A 521 3.82 0.87 -0.43
N THR A 522 4.22 -0.14 -1.21
CA THR A 522 4.96 -1.30 -0.70
C THR A 522 6.40 -0.97 -0.30
N ASN A 523 6.97 0.12 -0.81
CA ASN A 523 8.31 0.60 -0.43
C ASN A 523 8.30 1.46 0.84
N LEU A 524 7.13 1.77 1.41
CA LEU A 524 7.05 2.44 2.70
C LEU A 524 7.56 1.52 3.82
N LYS A 525 8.26 2.10 4.80
CA LYS A 525 8.69 1.36 5.98
C LYS A 525 7.51 1.08 6.89
N LEU A 526 7.51 -0.09 7.52
CA LEU A 526 6.47 -0.47 8.47
C LEU A 526 6.37 0.53 9.64
N ASN A 527 7.50 0.98 10.18
CA ASN A 527 7.49 1.96 11.28
C ASN A 527 6.90 3.33 10.87
N ASP A 528 6.97 3.71 9.59
CA ASP A 528 6.36 4.95 9.10
C ASP A 528 4.84 4.81 8.97
N ILE A 529 4.34 3.61 8.63
CA ILE A 529 2.91 3.31 8.51
C ILE A 529 2.26 3.14 9.90
N PHE A 530 2.98 2.51 10.83
CA PHE A 530 2.46 2.09 12.13
C PHE A 530 3.05 2.86 13.32
N SER A 531 3.58 4.07 13.10
CA SER A 531 4.30 4.87 14.11
C SER A 531 3.54 5.08 15.43
N ASP A 532 2.21 5.18 15.34
CA ASP A 532 1.34 5.50 16.47
C ASP A 532 0.75 4.26 17.14
N ILE A 533 1.10 3.05 16.66
CA ILE A 533 0.56 1.79 17.17
C ILE A 533 1.41 1.28 18.33
N SER A 534 0.87 1.33 19.54
CA SER A 534 1.56 0.80 20.73
C SER A 534 1.45 -0.73 20.84
N LEU A 535 2.37 -1.35 21.59
CA LEU A 535 2.29 -2.77 21.95
C LEU A 535 0.95 -3.12 22.62
N GLY A 536 0.40 -2.21 23.43
CA GLY A 536 -0.90 -2.40 24.07
C GLY A 536 -2.06 -2.48 23.08
N ASP A 537 -1.96 -1.77 21.95
CA ASP A 537 -2.98 -1.80 20.90
C ASP A 537 -2.86 -3.06 20.05
N VAL A 538 -1.63 -3.47 19.70
CA VAL A 538 -1.36 -4.77 19.07
C VAL A 538 -1.92 -5.91 19.93
N ASP A 539 -1.70 -5.86 21.24
CA ASP A 539 -2.16 -6.89 22.17
C ASP A 539 -3.69 -6.98 22.25
N LYS A 540 -4.39 -5.83 22.27
CA LYS A 540 -5.85 -5.80 22.19
C LYS A 540 -6.36 -6.41 20.88
N ILE A 541 -5.73 -6.06 19.75
CA ILE A 541 -6.12 -6.57 18.42
C ILE A 541 -5.92 -8.08 18.38
N ILE A 542 -4.73 -8.58 18.72
CA ILE A 542 -4.41 -10.00 18.69
C ILE A 542 -5.32 -10.79 19.63
N LYS A 543 -5.56 -10.33 20.86
CA LYS A 543 -6.49 -11.00 21.78
C LYS A 543 -7.90 -11.10 21.22
N LYS A 544 -8.43 -10.01 20.62
CA LYS A 544 -9.74 -10.04 19.98
C LYS A 544 -9.77 -11.00 18.80
N SER A 545 -8.77 -10.95 17.91
CA SER A 545 -8.67 -11.83 16.74
C SER A 545 -8.57 -13.30 17.14
N THR A 546 -7.67 -13.64 18.06
CA THR A 546 -7.54 -15.01 18.60
C THR A 546 -8.84 -15.48 19.26
N ASN A 547 -9.55 -14.62 20.00
CA ASN A 547 -10.84 -14.98 20.60
C ASN A 547 -11.92 -15.25 19.55
N ILE A 548 -11.95 -14.49 18.44
CA ILE A 548 -12.87 -14.74 17.32
C ILE A 548 -12.54 -16.07 16.65
N LEU A 549 -11.26 -16.31 16.35
CA LEU A 549 -10.80 -17.56 15.73
C LEU A 549 -11.10 -18.78 16.60
N ASN A 550 -10.84 -18.70 17.91
CA ASN A 550 -11.12 -19.79 18.86
C ASN A 550 -12.62 -20.07 19.05
N LYS A 551 -13.50 -19.10 18.77
CA LYS A 551 -14.96 -19.29 18.81
C LYS A 551 -15.51 -19.86 17.51
N ASN A 552 -14.75 -19.80 16.43
CA ASN A 552 -15.17 -20.31 15.13
C ASN A 552 -14.93 -21.82 15.08
N THR A 553 -16.02 -22.59 15.07
CA THR A 553 -16.00 -24.05 15.02
C THR A 553 -15.39 -24.62 13.73
N ASP A 554 -15.32 -23.82 12.67
CA ASP A 554 -14.74 -24.25 11.39
C ASP A 554 -13.24 -23.94 11.28
N PHE A 555 -12.66 -23.17 12.20
CA PHE A 555 -11.24 -22.81 12.16
C PHE A 555 -10.32 -24.05 12.19
N GLU A 556 -10.62 -25.03 13.04
CA GLU A 556 -9.86 -26.29 13.06
C GLU A 556 -9.97 -27.08 11.75
N LYS A 557 -11.14 -27.05 11.09
CA LYS A 557 -11.33 -27.70 9.79
C LYS A 557 -10.53 -27.01 8.69
N ILE A 558 -10.47 -25.68 8.73
CA ILE A 558 -9.66 -24.87 7.81
C ILE A 558 -8.18 -25.17 8.02
N LEU A 559 -7.69 -25.17 9.27
CA LEU A 559 -6.31 -25.53 9.59
C LEU A 559 -5.97 -26.94 9.12
N LYS A 560 -6.86 -27.90 9.35
CA LYS A 560 -6.69 -29.28 8.87
C LYS A 560 -6.54 -29.32 7.34
N SER A 561 -7.48 -28.72 6.63
CA SER A 561 -7.48 -28.68 5.16
C SER A 561 -6.24 -27.98 4.60
N PHE A 562 -5.77 -26.93 5.28
CA PHE A 562 -4.54 -26.22 4.92
C PHE A 562 -3.31 -27.11 5.08
N ILE A 563 -3.16 -27.79 6.23
CA ILE A 563 -2.01 -28.69 6.49
C ILE A 563 -2.01 -29.85 5.49
N GLU A 564 -3.18 -30.43 5.20
CA GLU A 564 -3.33 -31.51 4.21
C GLU A 564 -2.91 -31.03 2.80
N SER A 565 -3.42 -29.87 2.38
CA SER A 565 -3.09 -29.29 1.06
C SER A 565 -1.61 -28.93 0.96
N TYR A 566 -1.04 -28.36 2.02
CA TYR A 566 0.38 -28.03 2.10
C TYR A 566 1.26 -29.28 1.97
N ASN A 567 0.89 -30.35 2.68
CA ASN A 567 1.59 -31.63 2.65
C ASN A 567 1.52 -32.31 1.28
N LEU A 568 0.37 -32.20 0.59
CA LEU A 568 0.21 -32.71 -0.78
C LEU A 568 1.09 -31.95 -1.77
N TYR A 569 1.07 -30.62 -1.73
CA TYR A 569 1.85 -29.77 -2.64
C TYR A 569 3.36 -29.96 -2.46
N HIS A 570 3.82 -30.07 -1.21
CA HIS A 570 5.24 -30.24 -0.87
C HIS A 570 5.63 -31.71 -0.64
N SER A 571 4.86 -32.66 -1.19
CA SER A 571 5.04 -34.10 -0.97
C SER A 571 6.35 -34.69 -1.48
N ASN A 572 7.12 -33.93 -2.27
CA ASN A 572 8.44 -34.30 -2.77
C ASN A 572 9.56 -33.44 -2.16
N VAL A 573 9.23 -32.52 -1.26
CA VAL A 573 10.20 -31.63 -0.62
C VAL A 573 10.84 -32.35 0.55
N HIS A 574 12.16 -32.35 0.56
CA HIS A 574 12.94 -32.89 1.66
C HIS A 574 13.10 -31.85 2.78
N LEU A 575 13.27 -32.32 4.02
CA LEU A 575 13.43 -31.42 5.17
C LEU A 575 14.68 -30.53 5.07
N SER A 576 15.64 -30.88 4.22
CA SER A 576 16.80 -30.00 3.90
C SER A 576 16.41 -28.62 3.39
N TYR A 577 15.22 -28.45 2.81
CA TYR A 577 14.71 -27.14 2.41
C TYR A 577 14.40 -26.24 3.62
N TYR A 578 14.03 -26.83 4.76
CA TYR A 578 13.61 -26.10 5.96
C TYR A 578 14.66 -26.07 7.07
N VAL A 579 15.68 -26.93 6.98
CA VAL A 579 16.69 -27.11 8.02
C VAL A 579 18.05 -26.71 7.46
N ASP A 580 18.55 -25.57 7.92
CA ASP A 580 19.91 -25.14 7.62
C ASP A 580 20.93 -26.14 8.21
N LYS A 581 21.91 -26.53 7.40
CA LYS A 581 22.88 -27.55 7.78
C LYS A 581 23.73 -27.09 8.95
N ASP A 582 24.24 -25.86 8.90
CA ASP A 582 25.22 -25.37 9.86
C ASP A 582 24.54 -25.03 11.18
N GLU A 583 23.34 -24.45 11.14
CA GLU A 583 22.52 -24.21 12.32
C GLU A 583 22.12 -25.53 13.00
N PHE A 584 21.73 -26.54 12.22
CA PHE A 584 21.36 -27.85 12.75
C PHE A 584 22.54 -28.55 13.41
N ILE A 585 23.71 -28.59 12.74
CA ILE A 585 24.91 -29.22 13.29
C ILE A 585 25.32 -28.51 14.58
N ASN A 586 25.42 -27.19 14.58
CA ASN A 586 25.81 -26.43 15.77
C ASN A 586 24.83 -26.60 16.93
N SER A 587 23.52 -26.62 16.65
CA SER A 587 22.49 -26.79 17.67
C SER A 587 22.50 -28.21 18.25
N THR A 588 22.66 -29.22 17.39
CA THR A 588 22.80 -30.62 17.80
C THR A 588 24.05 -30.82 18.63
N GLU A 589 25.17 -30.21 18.23
CA GLU A 589 26.42 -30.30 18.97
C GLU A 589 26.30 -29.73 20.39
N LYS A 590 25.72 -28.53 20.50
CA LYS A 590 25.44 -27.89 21.80
C LYS A 590 24.50 -28.72 22.65
N PHE A 591 23.41 -29.22 22.07
CA PHE A 591 22.42 -30.03 22.78
C PHE A 591 23.05 -31.31 23.35
N VAL A 592 23.74 -32.09 22.52
CA VAL A 592 24.36 -33.35 22.93
C VAL A 592 25.47 -33.10 23.95
N ASN A 593 26.28 -32.05 23.77
CA ASN A 593 27.31 -31.69 24.75
C ASN A 593 26.69 -31.34 26.11
N ASN A 594 25.64 -30.51 26.13
CA ASN A 594 24.92 -30.17 27.37
C ASN A 594 24.30 -31.39 28.03
N LEU A 595 23.73 -32.31 27.24
CA LEU A 595 23.15 -33.56 27.73
C LEU A 595 24.23 -34.46 28.37
N LEU A 596 25.41 -34.59 27.75
CA LEU A 596 26.53 -35.38 28.29
C LEU A 596 27.22 -34.72 29.50
N LEU A 597 27.04 -33.42 29.71
CA LEU A 597 27.53 -32.69 30.89
C LEU A 597 26.52 -32.64 32.03
N ASN A 598 25.26 -33.02 31.77
CA ASN A 598 24.21 -33.04 32.77
C ASN A 598 24.39 -34.19 33.77
N ILE A 599 24.28 -33.89 35.07
CA ILE A 599 24.51 -34.83 36.16
C ILE A 599 23.46 -35.95 36.18
N GLU A 600 22.18 -35.63 35.97
CA GLU A 600 21.09 -36.62 35.95
C GLU A 600 21.27 -37.61 34.78
N THR A 601 21.77 -37.12 33.65
CA THR A 601 22.10 -37.96 32.48
C THR A 601 23.26 -38.90 32.80
N GLU A 602 24.31 -38.42 33.47
CA GLU A 602 25.42 -39.24 33.93
C GLU A 602 24.96 -40.35 34.88
N GLU A 603 24.12 -40.02 35.85
CA GLU A 603 23.57 -41.00 36.80
C GLU A 603 22.72 -42.05 36.09
N THR A 604 21.84 -41.63 35.17
CA THR A 604 20.98 -42.53 34.40
C THR A 604 21.81 -43.51 33.57
N ILE A 605 22.85 -43.03 32.87
CA ILE A 605 23.71 -43.89 32.06
C ILE A 605 24.50 -44.85 32.95
N LYS A 606 25.01 -44.40 34.10
CA LYS A 606 25.68 -45.28 35.06
C LYS A 606 24.73 -46.36 35.61
N GLN A 607 23.48 -46.04 35.88
CA GLN A 607 22.46 -47.03 36.29
C GLN A 607 22.21 -48.08 35.20
N ILE A 608 22.13 -47.67 33.93
CA ILE A 608 22.02 -48.61 32.81
C ILE A 608 23.26 -49.52 32.74
N LEU A 609 24.47 -48.94 32.86
CA LEU A 609 25.71 -49.71 32.88
C LEU A 609 25.79 -50.66 34.08
N HIS A 610 25.25 -50.27 35.23
CA HIS A 610 25.08 -51.13 36.40
C HIS A 610 24.27 -52.38 36.04
N SER A 611 23.07 -52.19 35.47
CA SER A 611 22.19 -53.29 35.09
C SER A 611 22.82 -54.21 34.04
N ILE A 612 23.49 -53.64 33.02
CA ILE A 612 24.18 -54.42 31.98
C ILE A 612 25.29 -55.29 32.60
N ILE A 613 26.08 -54.73 33.52
CA ILE A 613 27.17 -55.45 34.16
C ILE A 613 26.64 -56.55 35.09
N ASP A 614 25.57 -56.29 35.83
CA ASP A 614 24.94 -57.30 36.68
C ASP A 614 24.37 -58.45 35.85
N GLU A 615 23.60 -58.15 34.81
CA GLU A 615 23.04 -59.15 33.91
C GLU A 615 24.14 -59.97 33.22
N ALA A 616 25.23 -59.31 32.81
CA ALA A 616 26.36 -60.01 32.20
C ALA A 616 27.12 -60.90 33.17
N ALA A 617 27.28 -60.47 34.42
CA ALA A 617 27.98 -61.22 35.44
C ALA A 617 27.14 -62.39 35.99
N ASP A 618 25.83 -62.19 36.17
CA ASP A 618 24.87 -63.19 36.65
C ASP A 618 24.63 -64.30 35.62
N SER A 619 24.71 -63.95 34.34
CA SER A 619 24.62 -64.91 33.23
C SER A 619 25.96 -65.59 32.91
N ASN A 620 27.02 -65.32 33.69
CA ASN A 620 28.41 -65.74 33.41
C ASN A 620 28.83 -65.49 31.95
N PHE A 621 28.38 -64.36 31.39
CA PHE A 621 28.62 -64.02 29.99
C PHE A 621 28.15 -65.08 28.97
N SER A 622 27.09 -65.84 29.30
CA SER A 622 26.54 -66.89 28.43
C SER A 622 26.05 -66.41 27.06
N PHE A 623 25.91 -65.08 26.85
CA PHE A 623 25.65 -64.47 25.54
C PHE A 623 26.89 -64.37 24.65
N ILE A 624 28.08 -64.70 25.17
CA ILE A 624 29.31 -64.82 24.38
C ILE A 624 29.34 -66.24 23.81
N ASP A 625 28.62 -66.44 22.71
CA ASP A 625 28.78 -67.63 21.85
C ASP A 625 30.19 -67.59 21.21
N ILE A 626 30.91 -68.71 21.26
CA ILE A 626 32.21 -68.90 20.58
C ILE A 626 32.00 -69.39 19.15
#